data_AF-A0A929XW32-F1
#
_entry.id   AF-A0A929XW32-F1
#
_cell.length_a   1.000
_cell.length_b   1.000
_cell.length_c   1.000
_cell.angle_alpha   90.00
_cell.angle_beta   90.00
_cell.angle_gamma   90.00
#
_symmetry.space_group_name_H-M   'P 1'
#
loop_
_entity.id
_entity.type
_entity.pdbx_description
1 polymer ?
#
loop_
_entity_poly.entity_id
_entity_poly.type
_entity_poly.pdbx_seq_one_letter_code
_entity_poly.pdbx_strand_id
1 'polypeptide(L)' 'EGEREFLAIAIVGGKREGRTSLPCPPCGICRQFMREFCDPESFRIILENPKEGKDIFLLKELLPMSFGPAQLGT' A
#
# COMPACT_ATOMS: atom_id res chain seq x y z
N GLU A 1 -21.47 -1.03 11.57
CA GLU A 1 -20.93 0.24 12.10
C GLU A 1 -19.41 0.22 11.98
N GLY A 2 -18.78 1.33 11.58
CA GLY A 2 -17.32 1.44 11.39
C GLY A 2 -16.92 2.20 10.11
N GLU A 3 -15.68 2.70 10.10
CA GLU A 3 -15.08 3.39 8.94
C GLU A 3 -14.80 2.42 7.80
N ARG A 4 -15.24 2.78 6.59
CA ARG A 4 -15.10 1.96 5.38
C ARG A 4 -14.41 2.67 4.22
N GLU A 5 -14.13 3.97 4.39
CA GLU A 5 -13.47 4.79 3.37
C GLU A 5 -12.13 5.25 3.91
N PHE A 6 -11.05 4.80 3.27
CA PHE A 6 -9.69 5.14 3.65
C PHE A 6 -9.04 5.96 2.54
N LEU A 7 -8.30 7.01 2.90
CA LEU A 7 -7.63 7.89 1.94
C LEU A 7 -6.20 7.44 1.63
N ALA A 8 -5.46 7.02 2.65
CA ALA A 8 -4.06 6.63 2.51
C ALA A 8 -3.58 5.78 3.69
N ILE A 9 -2.44 5.10 3.50
CA ILE A 9 -1.67 4.44 4.56
C ILE A 9 -0.19 4.83 4.49
N ALA A 10 0.44 5.03 5.64
CA ALA A 10 1.88 5.23 5.75
C ALA A 10 2.55 3.94 6.27
N ILE A 11 3.62 3.50 5.59
CA ILE A 11 4.37 2.29 5.94
C ILE A 11 5.82 2.67 6.18
N VAL A 12 6.27 2.36 7.39
CA VAL A 12 7.65 2.56 7.84
C VAL A 12 8.21 1.23 8.32
N GLY A 13 9.47 0.96 7.99
CA GLY A 13 10.15 -0.27 8.37
C GLY A 13 11.58 0.05 8.80
N GLY A 14 11.99 -0.49 9.94
CA GLY A 14 13.25 -0.17 10.59
C GLY A 14 13.80 -1.35 11.36
N LYS A 15 15.11 -1.37 11.61
CA LYS A 15 15.64 -2.22 12.69
C LYS A 15 15.27 -1.58 14.03
N ARG A 16 15.22 -2.38 15.09
CA ARG A 16 14.99 -1.88 16.46
C ARG A 16 16.02 -0.81 16.86
N GLU A 17 17.23 -0.92 16.30
CA GLU A 17 18.29 0.07 16.40
C GLU A 17 18.74 0.48 15.00
N GLY A 18 18.51 1.75 14.65
CA GLY A 18 18.96 2.36 13.39
C GLY A 18 17.91 2.39 12.27
N ARG A 19 18.15 3.28 11.30
CA ARG A 19 17.33 3.43 10.09
C ARG A 19 17.68 2.36 9.06
N THR A 20 16.69 1.89 8.33
CA THR A 20 16.90 1.05 7.14
C THR A 20 17.51 1.91 6.01
N SER A 21 18.26 1.27 5.12
CA SER A 21 18.83 1.92 3.93
C SER A 21 17.89 1.91 2.72
N LEU A 22 16.76 1.20 2.83
CA LEU A 22 15.79 0.97 1.78
C LEU A 22 14.36 1.17 2.32
N PRO A 23 13.42 1.65 1.48
CA PRO A 23 12.01 1.69 1.82
C PRO A 23 11.45 0.32 2.16
N CYS A 24 10.36 0.29 2.93
CA CYS A 24 9.63 -0.93 3.30
C CYS A 24 8.29 -1.01 2.54
N PRO A 25 8.26 -1.50 1.28
CA PRO A 25 7.01 -1.62 0.54
C PRO A 25 6.10 -2.71 1.14
N PRO A 26 4.76 -2.60 0.99
CA PRO A 26 3.84 -3.61 1.47
C PRO A 26 4.10 -4.95 0.79
N CYS A 27 4.02 -6.05 1.54
CA CYS A 27 4.10 -7.40 0.99
C CYS A 27 2.82 -7.77 0.22
N GLY A 28 2.84 -8.90 -0.51
CA GLY A 28 1.74 -9.31 -1.38
C GLY A 28 0.38 -9.40 -0.68
N ILE A 29 0.33 -9.95 0.53
CA ILE A 29 -0.94 -10.08 1.28
C ILE A 29 -1.47 -8.72 1.75
N CYS A 30 -0.60 -7.79 2.17
CA CYS A 30 -1.02 -6.44 2.51
C CYS A 30 -1.62 -5.73 1.29
N ARG A 31 -0.99 -5.88 0.11
CA ARG A 31 -1.52 -5.29 -1.13
C ARG A 31 -2.88 -5.88 -1.50
N GLN A 32 -3.04 -7.21 -1.39
CA GLN A 32 -4.32 -7.87 -1.65
C GLN A 32 -5.41 -7.45 -0.67
N PHE A 33 -5.09 -7.38 0.63
CA PHE A 33 -6.01 -6.89 1.64
C PHE A 33 -6.45 -5.45 1.33
N MET A 34 -5.51 -4.56 1.03
CA MET A 34 -5.85 -3.19 0.63
C MET A 34 -6.71 -3.16 -0.65
N ARG A 35 -6.47 -4.03 -1.63
CA ARG A 35 -7.29 -4.10 -2.86
C ARG A 35 -8.72 -4.58 -2.62
N GLU A 36 -8.94 -5.41 -1.60
CA GLU A 36 -10.28 -5.89 -1.23
C GLU A 36 -11.13 -4.79 -0.57
N PHE A 37 -10.49 -3.90 0.19
CA PHE A 37 -11.19 -2.93 1.04
C PHE A 37 -11.00 -1.46 0.65
N CYS A 38 -10.06 -1.14 -0.25
CA CYS A 38 -9.75 0.21 -0.68
C CYS A 38 -9.79 0.31 -2.21
N ASP A 39 -10.17 1.48 -2.73
CA ASP A 39 -10.20 1.74 -4.17
C ASP A 39 -8.77 1.87 -4.74
N PRO A 40 -8.33 0.98 -5.65
CA PRO A 40 -6.98 1.03 -6.22
C PRO A 40 -6.65 2.31 -7.01
N GLU A 41 -7.68 3.01 -7.53
CA GLU A 41 -7.50 4.22 -8.34
C GLU A 41 -7.26 5.48 -7.50
N SER A 42 -7.71 5.50 -6.25
CA SER A 42 -7.63 6.66 -5.37
C SER A 42 -6.80 6.45 -4.10
N PHE A 43 -6.68 5.22 -3.61
CA PHE A 43 -5.99 4.91 -2.36
C PHE A 43 -4.46 5.07 -2.47
N ARG A 44 -3.87 5.83 -1.54
CA ARG A 44 -2.44 6.16 -1.56
C ARG A 44 -1.63 5.37 -0.53
N ILE A 45 -0.45 4.94 -0.93
CA ILE A 45 0.53 4.25 -0.09
C ILE A 45 1.76 5.15 0.00
N ILE A 46 2.08 5.55 1.22
CA ILE A 46 3.19 6.44 1.55
C ILE A 46 4.29 5.60 2.18
N LEU A 47 5.44 5.50 1.52
CA LEU A 47 6.61 4.80 2.05
C LEU A 47 7.62 5.83 2.56
N GLU A 48 8.17 5.61 3.75
CA GLU A 48 9.39 6.33 4.13
C GLU A 48 10.52 5.92 3.19
N ASN A 49 11.15 6.91 2.55
CA ASN A 49 12.34 6.73 1.75
C ASN A 49 13.52 7.34 2.51
N PRO A 50 14.45 6.53 3.02
CA PRO A 50 15.59 7.03 3.81
C PRO A 50 16.51 8.02 3.05
N LYS A 51 16.45 8.04 1.71
CA LYS A 51 17.25 8.92 0.87
C LYS A 51 16.50 10.18 0.44
N GLU A 52 15.21 10.04 0.12
CA GLU A 52 14.42 11.11 -0.52
C GLU A 52 13.24 11.59 0.35
N GLY A 53 13.15 11.11 1.59
CA GLY A 53 12.11 11.44 2.56
C GLY A 53 10.90 10.53 2.45
N LYS A 54 10.16 10.58 1.34
CA LYS A 54 8.99 9.73 1.11
C LYS A 54 8.71 9.45 -0.36
N ASP A 55 8.24 8.25 -0.62
CA ASP A 55 7.65 7.85 -1.90
C ASP A 55 6.14 7.70 -1.74
N ILE A 56 5.37 8.13 -2.74
CA ILE A 56 3.91 8.02 -2.73
C ILE A 56 3.47 7.29 -3.99
N PHE A 57 2.70 6.22 -3.80
CA PHE A 57 2.14 5.41 -4.87
C PHE A 57 0.62 5.33 -4.72
N LEU A 58 -0.10 5.20 -5.82
CA LEU A 58 -1.44 4.65 -5.85
C LEU A 58 -1.38 3.13 -5.67
N LEU A 59 -2.40 2.56 -5.05
CA LEU A 59 -2.49 1.12 -4.86
C LEU A 59 -2.43 0.33 -6.18
N LYS A 60 -3.03 0.86 -7.27
CA LYS A 60 -2.95 0.24 -8.60
C LYS A 60 -1.52 0.09 -9.13
N GLU A 61 -0.63 1.03 -8.81
CA GLU A 61 0.76 1.02 -9.29
C GLU A 61 1.56 -0.12 -8.64
N LEU A 62 1.17 -0.54 -7.45
CA LEU A 62 1.79 -1.65 -6.73
C LEU A 62 1.22 -3.02 -7.13
N LEU A 63 0.20 -3.06 -8.01
CA LEU A 63 -0.55 -4.25 -8.35
C LEU A 63 -0.88 -4.33 -9.86
N PRO A 64 0.14 -4.29 -10.75
CA PRO A 64 -0.10 -4.40 -12.18
C PRO A 64 -0.76 -5.74 -12.53
N MET A 65 -1.81 -5.69 -13.35
CA MET A 65 -2.59 -6.87 -13.79
C MET A 65 -3.09 -7.77 -12.65
N SER A 66 -3.32 -7.20 -11.47
CA SER A 66 -3.82 -7.95 -10.33
C SER A 66 -5.22 -8.49 -10.57
N PHE A 67 -5.46 -9.70 -10.08
CA PHE A 67 -6.80 -10.27 -9.96
C PHE A 67 -7.59 -9.50 -8.89
N GLY A 68 -8.86 -9.17 -9.13
CA GLY A 68 -9.68 -8.45 -8.15
C GLY A 68 -11.18 -8.74 -8.28
N PRO A 69 -12.01 -8.09 -7.44
CA PRO A 69 -13.44 -8.35 -7.36
C PRO A 69 -14.18 -8.29 -8.70
N ALA A 70 -13.77 -7.37 -9.59
CA ALA A 70 -14.33 -7.22 -10.93
C ALA A 70 -14.16 -8.47 -11.82
N GLN A 71 -13.29 -9.42 -11.46
CA GLN A 71 -13.01 -10.65 -12.22
C GLN A 71 -13.68 -11.88 -11.61
N LEU A 72 -14.44 -11.73 -10.51
CA LEU A 72 -15.14 -12.84 -9.84
C LEU A 72 -16.49 -13.20 -10.49
N GLY A 73 -16.95 -12.44 -11.49
CA GLY A 73 -18.17 -12.76 -12.26
C GLY A 73 -19.46 -12.73 -11.45
N THR A 74 -19.49 -12.00 -10.34
CA THR A 74 -20.67 -11.80 -9.47
C THR A 74 -21.66 -10.83 -10.06
#